data_AF-A0A0K0L6B5-F1
#
_entry.id   AF-A0A0K0L6B5-F1
#
_cell.length_a   1.000
_cell.length_b   1.000
_cell.length_c   1.000
_cell.angle_alpha   90.00
_cell.angle_beta   90.00
_cell.angle_gamma   90.00
#
_symmetry.space_group_name_H-M   'P 1'
#
loop_
_entity.id
_entity.type
_entity.pdbx_description
1 polymer ?
#
loop_
_entity_poly.entity_id
_entity_poly.type
_entity_poly.pdbx_seq_one_letter_code
_entity_poly.pdbx_strand_id
1 'polypeptide(L)'
;MPEPSALERVRDVFVAVLGVPREVLLPEATPEQVPGWDSLAHLSLVSEIEKAFGVSLTLDEVLAVSCVGDFVSLATGAPPGAGEAGADRMLPGDREAIFDFAGQVKDEITLVHSPAHWDWQYLGNPAVEPGRPPVYLLRQGGRIAGHLGTIPVTLEVDGVGVRAAWTAGLVAAPEVRARGGGVRLIDRWLSECDVGLVLGTTPDAEALFTQLGWLRPGGGHVRSYMRLLDADAVVRKRVSNPAARKAIASVANAALSLILRAPSRLGGDIKVRTFDRFDARFDDLWERVRKGYRLIVRRDRRYLAWKFASQPDVEYIRILAERDAPGVPEGTLAGYAVLRVMKRKPYVGYIVDLLAGADDAEAWNHLVAASVDVLLARGVQQVWCVVMNPTAEAALRRFAFVLRDSPMTFFVRPNAPGLDPALFADAANWFVTKGDADQDRP
;
A
#
# COMPACT_ATOMS: atom_id res chain seq x y z
N MET A 1 -38.25 -27.84 18.78
CA MET A 1 -37.61 -26.52 18.88
C MET A 1 -36.18 -26.68 18.38
N PRO A 2 -35.59 -25.70 17.67
CA PRO A 2 -34.17 -25.77 17.37
C PRO A 2 -33.37 -25.85 18.68
N GLU A 3 -32.28 -26.62 18.69
CA GLU A 3 -31.38 -26.63 19.85
C GLU A 3 -30.77 -25.23 20.04
N PRO A 4 -30.66 -24.74 21.29
CA PRO A 4 -30.01 -23.47 21.57
C PRO A 4 -28.55 -23.51 21.13
N SER A 5 -28.11 -22.45 20.47
CA SER A 5 -26.74 -22.29 19.99
C SER A 5 -25.74 -22.34 21.15
N ALA A 6 -24.47 -22.67 20.86
CA ALA A 6 -23.42 -22.71 21.87
C ALA A 6 -23.31 -21.37 22.64
N LEU A 7 -23.42 -20.23 21.93
CA LEU A 7 -23.43 -18.90 22.55
C LEU A 7 -24.61 -18.70 23.49
N GLU A 8 -25.81 -19.18 23.16
CA GLU A 8 -26.97 -19.07 24.04
C GLU A 8 -26.80 -19.90 25.32
N ARG A 9 -26.23 -21.10 25.21
CA ARG A 9 -25.91 -21.95 26.36
C ARG A 9 -24.80 -21.36 27.23
N VAL A 10 -23.77 -20.75 26.65
CA VAL A 10 -22.73 -20.02 27.41
C VAL A 10 -23.35 -18.81 28.12
N ARG A 11 -24.21 -18.04 27.44
CA ARG A 11 -24.93 -16.93 28.07
C ARG A 11 -25.80 -17.39 29.23
N ASP A 12 -26.44 -18.55 29.14
CA ASP A 12 -27.19 -19.13 30.25
C ASP A 12 -26.33 -19.42 31.48
N VAL A 13 -25.11 -19.93 31.28
CA VAL A 13 -24.14 -20.12 32.37
C VAL A 13 -23.76 -18.78 32.99
N PHE A 14 -23.46 -17.77 32.18
CA PHE A 14 -23.12 -16.43 32.68
C PHE A 14 -24.26 -15.78 33.46
N VAL A 15 -25.50 -15.90 32.98
CA VAL A 15 -26.70 -15.40 33.69
C VAL A 15 -26.86 -16.15 35.02
N ALA A 16 -26.66 -17.47 35.04
CA ALA A 16 -26.80 -18.28 36.25
C ALA A 16 -25.71 -17.98 37.30
N VAL A 17 -24.48 -17.74 36.87
CA VAL A 17 -23.33 -17.52 37.77
C VAL A 17 -23.24 -16.06 38.24
N LEU A 18 -23.45 -15.10 37.33
CA LEU A 18 -23.23 -13.66 37.61
C LEU A 18 -24.53 -12.88 37.86
N GLY A 19 -25.69 -13.43 37.49
CA GLY A 19 -26.97 -12.73 37.64
C GLY A 19 -27.12 -11.51 36.73
N VAL A 20 -26.33 -11.41 35.65
CA VAL A 20 -26.34 -10.27 34.73
C VAL A 20 -27.36 -10.44 33.58
N PRO A 21 -27.89 -9.35 33.02
CA PRO A 21 -28.78 -9.42 31.85
C PRO A 21 -28.10 -10.03 30.63
N ARG A 22 -28.84 -10.75 29.78
CA ARG A 22 -28.27 -11.38 28.57
C ARG A 22 -27.73 -10.35 27.57
N GLU A 23 -28.25 -9.13 27.60
CA GLU A 23 -27.94 -8.04 26.68
C GLU A 23 -26.50 -7.53 26.82
N VAL A 24 -25.90 -7.68 28.01
CA VAL A 24 -24.49 -7.29 28.26
C VAL A 24 -23.49 -8.41 27.92
N LEU A 25 -23.98 -9.63 27.67
CA LEU A 25 -23.16 -10.80 27.37
C LEU A 25 -22.89 -10.93 25.87
N LEU A 26 -22.35 -9.87 25.26
CA LEU A 26 -21.88 -9.92 23.88
C LEU A 26 -20.61 -10.82 23.80
N PRO A 27 -20.36 -11.51 22.67
CA PRO A 27 -19.16 -12.35 22.52
C PRO A 27 -17.85 -11.62 22.87
N GLU A 28 -17.76 -10.34 22.51
CA GLU A 28 -16.62 -9.46 22.76
C GLU A 28 -16.55 -8.90 24.19
N ALA A 29 -17.57 -9.13 25.02
CA ALA A 29 -17.62 -8.56 26.37
C ALA A 29 -16.49 -9.13 27.23
N THR A 30 -15.65 -8.25 27.77
CA THR A 30 -14.51 -8.59 28.63
C THR A 30 -14.90 -8.57 30.12
N PRO A 31 -14.06 -9.09 31.03
CA PRO A 31 -14.29 -8.99 32.48
C PRO A 31 -14.57 -7.57 32.98
N GLU A 32 -13.95 -6.54 32.38
CA GLU A 32 -14.19 -5.13 32.74
C GLU A 32 -15.57 -4.62 32.33
N GLN A 33 -16.19 -5.27 31.35
CA GLN A 33 -17.46 -4.86 30.75
C GLN A 33 -18.66 -5.64 31.32
N VAL A 34 -18.42 -6.82 31.90
CA VAL A 34 -19.46 -7.66 32.51
C VAL A 34 -19.44 -7.49 34.03
N PRO A 35 -20.47 -6.88 34.64
CA PRO A 35 -20.53 -6.70 36.09
C PRO A 35 -20.42 -8.03 36.84
N GLY A 36 -19.56 -8.07 37.86
CA GLY A 36 -19.37 -9.26 38.71
C GLY A 36 -18.44 -10.32 38.14
N TRP A 37 -17.86 -10.12 36.94
CA TRP A 37 -16.86 -11.03 36.39
C TRP A 37 -15.45 -10.74 36.96
N ASP A 38 -15.21 -11.19 38.19
CA ASP A 38 -13.88 -11.16 38.82
C ASP A 38 -13.14 -12.51 38.73
N SER A 39 -11.95 -12.65 39.32
CA SER A 39 -11.15 -13.88 39.26
C SER A 39 -11.82 -15.11 39.89
N LEU A 40 -12.66 -14.92 40.92
CA LEU A 40 -13.37 -16.03 41.58
C LEU A 40 -14.58 -16.46 40.75
N ALA A 41 -15.31 -15.49 40.22
CA ALA A 41 -16.42 -15.72 39.31
C ALA A 41 -15.93 -16.34 37.99
N HIS A 42 -14.74 -15.95 37.52
CA HIS A 42 -14.09 -16.55 36.36
C HIS A 42 -13.87 -18.06 36.53
N LEU A 43 -13.33 -18.50 37.67
CA LEU A 43 -13.17 -19.94 37.96
C LEU A 43 -14.52 -20.67 38.08
N SER A 44 -15.53 -20.00 38.61
CA SER A 44 -16.89 -20.56 38.70
C SER A 44 -17.53 -20.73 37.31
N LEU A 45 -17.32 -19.77 36.41
CA LEU A 45 -17.74 -19.84 35.01
C LEU A 45 -17.06 -21.00 34.28
N VAL A 46 -15.74 -21.16 34.45
CA VAL A 46 -14.99 -22.31 33.90
C VAL A 46 -15.62 -23.63 34.33
N SER A 47 -15.83 -23.82 35.64
CA SER A 47 -16.41 -25.05 36.17
C SER A 47 -17.82 -25.34 35.65
N GLU A 48 -18.68 -24.33 35.55
CA GLU A 48 -20.05 -24.53 35.05
C GLU A 48 -20.07 -24.72 33.53
N ILE A 49 -19.13 -24.15 32.79
CA ILE A 49 -18.95 -24.41 31.35
C ILE A 49 -18.48 -25.85 31.11
N GLU A 50 -17.46 -26.32 31.82
CA GLU A 50 -17.01 -27.72 31.76
C GLU A 50 -18.17 -28.69 31.98
N LYS A 51 -18.99 -28.43 33.00
CA LYS A 51 -20.17 -29.23 33.33
C LYS A 51 -21.28 -29.13 32.27
N ALA A 52 -21.58 -27.92 31.79
CA ALA A 52 -22.66 -27.69 30.84
C ALA A 52 -22.36 -28.28 29.46
N PHE A 53 -21.09 -28.38 29.08
CA PHE A 53 -20.65 -28.85 27.76
C PHE A 53 -19.93 -30.21 27.79
N GLY A 54 -19.62 -30.76 28.97
CA GLY A 54 -18.92 -32.03 29.11
C GLY A 54 -17.46 -31.96 28.63
N VAL A 55 -16.83 -30.79 28.74
CA VAL A 55 -15.43 -30.55 28.36
C VAL A 55 -14.54 -30.47 29.60
N SER A 56 -13.23 -30.64 29.43
CA SER A 56 -12.24 -30.39 30.47
C SER A 56 -11.18 -29.44 29.93
N LEU A 57 -10.95 -28.33 30.63
CA LEU A 57 -10.09 -27.24 30.21
C LEU A 57 -8.76 -27.29 30.95
N THR A 58 -7.67 -27.07 30.23
CA THR A 58 -6.32 -26.96 30.80
C THR A 58 -6.13 -25.61 31.48
N LEU A 59 -5.12 -25.52 32.36
CA LEU A 59 -4.79 -24.26 33.03
C LEU A 59 -4.43 -23.14 32.04
N ASP A 60 -3.71 -23.47 30.97
CA ASP A 60 -3.33 -22.49 29.94
C ASP A 60 -4.56 -21.98 29.16
N GLU A 61 -5.53 -22.85 28.87
CA GLU A 61 -6.80 -22.47 28.23
C GLU A 61 -7.66 -21.57 29.12
N VAL A 62 -7.71 -21.86 30.41
CA VAL A 62 -8.42 -21.03 31.39
C VAL A 62 -7.78 -19.63 31.50
N LEU A 63 -6.45 -19.57 31.56
CA LEU A 63 -5.73 -18.29 31.65
C LEU A 63 -5.82 -17.47 30.36
N ALA A 64 -6.08 -18.10 29.21
CA ALA A 64 -6.22 -17.44 27.92
C ALA A 64 -7.59 -16.80 27.68
N VAL A 65 -8.59 -17.05 28.54
CA VAL A 65 -9.94 -16.48 28.41
C VAL A 65 -9.93 -14.98 28.73
N SER A 66 -10.31 -14.18 27.74
CA SER A 66 -10.34 -12.73 27.80
C SER A 66 -11.73 -12.12 27.55
N CYS A 67 -12.65 -12.90 26.95
CA CYS A 67 -14.03 -12.46 26.66
C CYS A 67 -15.03 -13.62 26.70
N VAL A 68 -16.33 -13.30 26.65
CA VAL A 68 -17.42 -14.30 26.63
C VAL A 68 -17.28 -15.28 25.45
N GLY A 69 -16.78 -14.82 24.30
CA GLY A 69 -16.57 -15.60 23.10
C GLY A 69 -15.50 -16.70 23.24
N ASP A 70 -14.51 -16.49 24.11
CA ASP A 70 -13.48 -17.50 24.39
C ASP A 70 -14.09 -18.72 25.07
N PHE A 71 -15.06 -18.53 25.98
CA PHE A 71 -15.81 -19.63 26.57
C PHE A 71 -16.62 -20.43 25.54
N VAL A 72 -17.16 -19.78 24.50
CA VAL A 72 -17.86 -20.48 23.41
C VAL A 72 -16.90 -21.36 22.61
N SER A 73 -15.69 -20.86 22.36
CA SER A 73 -14.63 -21.59 21.65
C SER A 73 -14.21 -22.84 22.44
N LEU A 74 -13.89 -22.65 23.73
CA LEU A 74 -13.52 -23.73 24.64
C LEU A 74 -14.63 -24.78 24.82
N ALA A 75 -15.88 -24.32 24.96
CA ALA A 75 -17.05 -25.19 25.13
C ALA A 75 -17.37 -26.08 23.92
N THR A 76 -16.88 -25.73 22.73
CA THR A 76 -17.15 -26.47 21.49
C THR A 76 -15.95 -27.29 21.00
N GLY A 77 -14.86 -27.35 21.76
CA GLY A 77 -13.64 -28.07 21.37
C GLY A 77 -12.93 -27.41 20.18
N ALA A 78 -13.24 -26.14 19.92
CA ALA A 78 -12.60 -25.33 18.92
C ALA A 78 -11.33 -24.74 19.57
N PRO A 79 -10.13 -24.78 18.93
CA PRO A 79 -8.94 -24.16 19.53
C PRO A 79 -9.24 -22.71 19.94
N PRO A 80 -8.57 -22.15 20.96
CA PRO A 80 -8.76 -20.74 21.32
C PRO A 80 -8.66 -19.88 20.04
N GLY A 81 -9.76 -19.20 19.68
CA GLY A 81 -9.88 -18.48 18.40
C GLY A 81 -10.64 -19.20 17.27
N ALA A 82 -11.30 -20.33 17.49
CA ALA A 82 -12.12 -21.00 16.45
C ALA A 82 -13.63 -20.73 16.56
N GLY A 83 -14.06 -19.87 17.50
CA GLY A 83 -15.39 -19.27 17.53
C GLY A 83 -15.54 -17.96 16.73
N GLU A 84 -14.44 -17.31 16.33
CA GLU A 84 -14.44 -16.17 15.42
C GLU A 84 -13.38 -16.35 14.34
N ALA A 85 -13.58 -15.72 13.19
CA ALA A 85 -12.59 -15.72 12.13
C ALA A 85 -11.35 -14.95 12.60
N GLY A 86 -10.35 -15.64 13.16
CA GLY A 86 -9.03 -15.08 13.43
C GLY A 86 -8.32 -14.71 12.14
N ALA A 87 -7.66 -13.55 12.12
CA ALA A 87 -6.76 -13.18 11.04
C ALA A 87 -5.33 -13.58 11.44
N ASP A 88 -4.70 -14.43 10.64
CA ASP A 88 -3.35 -14.93 10.89
C ASP A 88 -2.47 -14.77 9.67
N ARG A 89 -1.15 -14.79 9.88
CA ARG A 89 -0.20 -14.80 8.77
C ARG A 89 -0.34 -16.11 7.98
N MET A 90 -0.17 -16.06 6.66
CA MET A 90 -0.25 -17.26 5.83
C MET A 90 0.86 -18.25 6.22
N LEU A 91 0.51 -19.53 6.13
CA LEU A 91 1.43 -20.65 6.16
C LEU A 91 1.84 -21.00 4.73
N PRO A 92 3.03 -21.62 4.52
CA PRO A 92 3.47 -22.03 3.19
C PRO A 92 2.47 -22.92 2.43
N GLY A 93 1.71 -23.76 3.15
CA GLY A 93 0.68 -24.64 2.57
C GLY A 93 -0.58 -23.93 2.08
N ASP A 94 -0.76 -22.64 2.38
CA ASP A 94 -1.98 -21.89 2.04
C ASP A 94 -2.02 -21.39 0.61
N ARG A 95 -0.91 -21.48 -0.12
CA ARG A 95 -0.74 -20.83 -1.42
C ARG A 95 -1.85 -21.20 -2.41
N GLU A 96 -2.18 -22.49 -2.52
CA GLU A 96 -3.24 -22.94 -3.43
C GLU A 96 -4.61 -22.41 -3.01
N ALA A 97 -4.94 -22.48 -1.71
CA ALA A 97 -6.19 -21.95 -1.18
C ALA A 97 -6.34 -20.43 -1.39
N ILE A 98 -5.23 -19.67 -1.38
CA ILE A 98 -5.24 -18.23 -1.70
C ILE A 98 -5.63 -18.03 -3.16
N PHE A 99 -5.13 -18.86 -4.08
CA PHE A 99 -5.41 -18.71 -5.51
C PHE A 99 -6.86 -19.06 -5.82
N ASP A 100 -7.41 -20.06 -5.12
CA ASP A 100 -8.84 -20.39 -5.17
C ASP A 100 -9.69 -19.22 -4.66
N PHE A 101 -9.32 -18.63 -3.51
CA PHE A 101 -10.01 -17.46 -2.96
C PHE A 101 -9.90 -16.25 -3.89
N ALA A 102 -8.74 -16.02 -4.52
CA ALA A 102 -8.54 -14.97 -5.51
C ALA A 102 -9.48 -15.14 -6.71
N GLY A 103 -9.76 -16.37 -7.13
CA GLY A 103 -10.75 -16.67 -8.16
C GLY A 103 -12.18 -16.28 -7.79
N GLN A 104 -12.53 -16.36 -6.49
CA GLN A 104 -13.86 -16.02 -5.98
C GLN A 104 -14.11 -14.51 -5.92
N VAL A 105 -13.08 -13.71 -5.63
CA VAL A 105 -13.17 -12.25 -5.48
C VAL A 105 -12.65 -11.46 -6.70
N LYS A 106 -12.36 -12.14 -7.81
CA LYS A 106 -11.72 -11.56 -9.01
C LYS A 106 -12.47 -10.38 -9.63
N ASP A 107 -13.79 -10.35 -9.47
CA ASP A 107 -14.65 -9.30 -10.02
C ASP A 107 -14.58 -8.01 -9.17
N GLU A 108 -14.08 -8.10 -7.93
CA GLU A 108 -13.87 -6.98 -7.01
C GLU A 108 -12.41 -6.51 -7.03
N ILE A 109 -11.47 -7.45 -7.02
CA ILE A 109 -10.04 -7.15 -6.95
C ILE A 109 -9.18 -8.26 -7.55
N THR A 110 -8.11 -7.85 -8.24
CA THR A 110 -7.06 -8.76 -8.69
C THR A 110 -6.05 -8.99 -7.56
N LEU A 111 -6.16 -10.11 -6.84
CA LEU A 111 -5.18 -10.49 -5.80
C LEU A 111 -3.91 -11.13 -6.37
N VAL A 112 -4.05 -11.85 -7.50
CA VAL A 112 -2.95 -12.57 -8.15
C VAL A 112 -2.96 -12.23 -9.63
N HIS A 113 -1.98 -11.45 -10.08
CA HIS A 113 -1.80 -11.12 -11.50
C HIS A 113 -1.21 -12.32 -12.27
N SER A 114 -0.14 -12.89 -11.72
CA SER A 114 0.49 -14.13 -12.18
C SER A 114 1.20 -14.78 -10.99
N PRO A 115 1.45 -16.10 -11.00
CA PRO A 115 2.23 -16.76 -9.96
C PRO A 115 3.62 -16.12 -9.79
N ALA A 116 4.27 -15.76 -10.90
CA ALA A 116 5.56 -15.08 -10.88
C ALA A 116 5.48 -13.70 -10.22
N HIS A 117 4.46 -12.89 -10.53
CA HIS A 117 4.25 -11.60 -9.89
C HIS A 117 3.98 -11.76 -8.38
N TRP A 118 3.19 -12.76 -7.98
CA TRP A 118 2.93 -13.03 -6.57
C TRP A 118 4.23 -13.41 -5.83
N ASP A 119 5.05 -14.30 -6.41
CA ASP A 119 6.33 -14.71 -5.84
C ASP A 119 7.29 -13.51 -5.73
N TRP A 120 7.38 -12.68 -6.77
CA TRP A 120 8.17 -11.45 -6.76
C TRP A 120 7.74 -10.49 -5.64
N GLN A 121 6.43 -10.26 -5.48
CA GLN A 121 5.90 -9.28 -4.54
C GLN A 121 6.04 -9.73 -3.09
N TYR A 122 5.68 -10.99 -2.79
CA TYR A 122 5.54 -11.47 -1.41
C TYR A 122 6.73 -12.31 -0.92
N LEU A 123 7.52 -12.89 -1.82
CA LEU A 123 8.71 -13.69 -1.46
C LEU A 123 10.02 -13.03 -1.89
N GLY A 124 10.00 -12.35 -3.04
CA GLY A 124 11.18 -11.68 -3.61
C GLY A 124 11.51 -10.31 -3.00
N ASN A 125 10.60 -9.74 -2.20
CA ASN A 125 10.81 -8.43 -1.60
C ASN A 125 11.97 -8.46 -0.60
N PRO A 126 12.96 -7.56 -0.74
CA PRO A 126 14.15 -7.55 0.10
C PRO A 126 13.90 -7.27 1.59
N ALA A 127 12.76 -6.70 1.96
CA ALA A 127 12.37 -6.45 3.34
C ALA A 127 11.54 -7.60 3.95
N VAL A 128 11.28 -8.67 3.19
CA VAL A 128 10.58 -9.86 3.69
C VAL A 128 11.56 -10.82 4.34
N GLU A 129 11.21 -11.30 5.54
CA GLU A 129 11.92 -12.38 6.22
C GLU A 129 11.72 -13.71 5.46
N PRO A 130 12.80 -14.46 5.15
CA PRO A 130 12.69 -15.76 4.49
C PRO A 130 11.71 -16.69 5.21
N GLY A 131 10.80 -17.31 4.46
CA GLY A 131 9.81 -18.25 5.00
C GLY A 131 8.65 -17.60 5.76
N ARG A 132 8.58 -16.26 5.83
CA ARG A 132 7.48 -15.52 6.48
C ARG A 132 6.83 -14.53 5.51
N PRO A 133 6.02 -15.02 4.54
CA PRO A 133 5.35 -14.14 3.58
C PRO A 133 4.47 -13.12 4.31
N PRO A 134 4.47 -11.84 3.89
CA PRO A 134 3.77 -10.75 4.57
C PRO A 134 2.28 -10.70 4.14
N VAL A 135 1.62 -11.86 4.16
CA VAL A 135 0.21 -12.05 3.77
C VAL A 135 -0.55 -12.52 4.99
N TYR A 136 -1.70 -11.92 5.23
CA TYR A 136 -2.60 -12.21 6.34
C TYR A 136 -3.92 -12.73 5.78
N LEU A 137 -4.43 -13.79 6.41
CA LEU A 137 -5.60 -14.53 5.98
C LEU A 137 -6.60 -14.60 7.11
N LEU A 138 -7.85 -14.29 6.78
CA LEU A 138 -8.98 -14.45 7.67
C LEU A 138 -9.60 -15.82 7.37
N ARG A 139 -9.73 -16.69 8.38
CA ARG A 139 -10.28 -18.03 8.18
C ARG A 139 -11.66 -18.18 8.79
N GLN A 140 -12.59 -18.76 8.05
CA GLN A 140 -13.91 -19.11 8.57
C GLN A 140 -14.30 -20.51 8.11
N GLY A 141 -14.64 -21.39 9.04
CA GLY A 141 -15.05 -22.77 8.74
C GLY A 141 -13.98 -23.55 7.94
N GLY A 142 -12.70 -23.34 8.25
CA GLY A 142 -11.57 -23.99 7.58
C GLY A 142 -11.22 -23.44 6.18
N ARG A 143 -11.92 -22.41 5.70
CA ARG A 143 -11.68 -21.77 4.40
C ARG A 143 -11.13 -20.36 4.56
N ILE A 144 -10.41 -19.88 3.56
CA ILE A 144 -10.02 -18.46 3.48
C ILE A 144 -11.27 -17.64 3.16
N ALA A 145 -11.60 -16.72 4.05
CA ALA A 145 -12.71 -15.78 3.96
C ALA A 145 -12.23 -14.32 3.87
N GLY A 146 -10.93 -14.08 3.85
CA GLY A 146 -10.36 -12.75 3.68
C GLY A 146 -8.86 -12.78 3.50
N HIS A 147 -8.33 -11.74 2.88
CA HIS A 147 -6.95 -11.60 2.49
C HIS A 147 -6.49 -10.16 2.70
N LEU A 148 -5.29 -10.01 3.23
CA LEU A 148 -4.53 -8.76 3.20
C LEU A 148 -3.07 -9.12 2.92
N GLY A 149 -2.60 -8.83 1.71
CA GLY A 149 -1.18 -8.82 1.41
C GLY A 149 -0.57 -7.51 1.88
N THR A 150 0.72 -7.53 2.19
CA THR A 150 1.47 -6.31 2.47
C THR A 150 2.81 -6.34 1.76
N ILE A 151 3.37 -5.16 1.48
CA ILE A 151 4.66 -4.96 0.85
C ILE A 151 5.55 -4.27 1.87
N PRO A 152 6.32 -5.05 2.67
CA PRO A 152 7.23 -4.50 3.65
C PRO A 152 8.27 -3.59 2.99
N VAL A 153 8.58 -2.49 3.65
CA VAL A 153 9.57 -1.51 3.23
C VAL A 153 10.26 -0.92 4.46
N THR A 154 11.47 -0.39 4.27
CA THR A 154 12.07 0.50 5.27
C THR A 154 11.64 1.92 4.95
N LEU A 155 10.91 2.55 5.87
CA LEU A 155 10.59 3.98 5.78
C LEU A 155 11.65 4.74 6.57
N GLU A 156 12.34 5.69 5.93
CA GLU A 156 13.17 6.64 6.65
C GLU A 156 12.30 7.74 7.24
N VAL A 157 12.45 7.98 8.55
CA VAL A 157 11.76 8.99 9.35
C VAL A 157 12.82 9.87 10.00
N ASP A 158 12.98 11.10 9.49
CA ASP A 158 14.03 12.05 9.89
C ASP A 158 15.43 11.39 9.99
N GLY A 159 15.74 10.54 9.00
CA GLY A 159 17.01 9.82 8.90
C GLY A 159 17.09 8.51 9.68
N VAL A 160 16.04 8.09 10.38
CA VAL A 160 15.96 6.80 11.09
C VAL A 160 15.06 5.83 10.31
N GLY A 161 15.57 4.64 10.00
CA GLY A 161 14.78 3.60 9.32
C GLY A 161 13.83 2.88 10.29
N VAL A 162 12.55 2.85 9.95
CA VAL A 162 11.50 2.10 10.68
C VAL A 162 10.84 1.06 9.76
N ARG A 163 10.22 0.03 10.36
CA ARG A 163 9.52 -1.01 9.60
C ARG A 163 8.15 -0.49 9.19
N ALA A 164 7.96 -0.31 7.89
CA ALA A 164 6.66 0.05 7.35
C ALA A 164 6.20 -1.02 6.34
N ALA A 165 4.94 -0.98 5.97
CA ALA A 165 4.45 -1.79 4.87
C ALA A 165 3.32 -1.09 4.12
N TRP A 166 3.28 -1.26 2.81
CA TRP A 166 2.11 -0.89 2.02
C TRP A 166 1.09 -2.02 2.03
N THR A 167 -0.20 -1.72 2.12
CA THR A 167 -1.25 -2.72 1.88
C THR A 167 -1.33 -3.11 0.41
N ALA A 168 -1.59 -4.39 0.14
CA ALA A 168 -1.87 -4.91 -1.19
C ALA A 168 -3.02 -5.94 -1.14
N GLY A 169 -4.10 -5.68 -1.85
CA GLY A 169 -5.19 -6.65 -1.99
C GLY A 169 -6.02 -6.88 -0.71
N LEU A 170 -6.37 -5.83 0.04
CA LEU A 170 -7.30 -5.94 1.17
C LEU A 170 -8.70 -6.32 0.67
N VAL A 171 -9.18 -7.51 1.05
CA VAL A 171 -10.53 -7.96 0.72
C VAL A 171 -11.01 -8.97 1.76
N ALA A 172 -12.30 -8.88 2.08
CA ALA A 172 -13.00 -9.83 2.92
C ALA A 172 -14.17 -10.42 2.11
N ALA A 173 -14.55 -11.67 2.33
CA ALA A 173 -15.73 -12.25 1.71
C ALA A 173 -17.01 -11.58 2.27
N PRO A 174 -18.11 -11.49 1.50
CA PRO A 174 -19.32 -10.82 1.95
C PRO A 174 -19.83 -11.26 3.32
N GLU A 175 -19.69 -12.55 3.65
CA GLU A 175 -20.20 -13.15 4.90
C GLU A 175 -19.49 -12.65 6.16
N VAL A 176 -18.23 -12.21 6.01
CA VAL A 176 -17.38 -11.73 7.12
C VAL A 176 -17.17 -10.21 7.11
N ARG A 177 -17.53 -9.51 6.03
CA ARG A 177 -17.43 -8.03 5.94
C ARG A 177 -18.24 -7.32 7.01
N ALA A 178 -19.53 -7.64 7.11
CA ALA A 178 -20.43 -7.04 8.09
C ALA A 178 -20.04 -7.33 9.55
N ARG A 179 -19.15 -8.32 9.76
CA ARG A 179 -18.61 -8.71 11.05
C ARG A 179 -17.18 -8.21 11.25
N GLY A 180 -16.73 -7.18 10.53
CA GLY A 180 -15.43 -6.55 10.76
C GLY A 180 -14.21 -7.32 10.24
N GLY A 181 -14.37 -8.24 9.28
CA GLY A 181 -13.25 -9.07 8.76
C GLY A 181 -12.06 -8.26 8.24
N GLY A 182 -12.30 -7.12 7.59
CA GLY A 182 -11.23 -6.22 7.15
C GLY A 182 -10.46 -5.58 8.30
N VAL A 183 -11.16 -5.22 9.40
CA VAL A 183 -10.54 -4.63 10.60
C VAL A 183 -9.62 -5.65 11.27
N ARG A 184 -10.07 -6.89 11.44
CA ARG A 184 -9.23 -7.96 12.01
C ARG A 184 -7.96 -8.21 11.21
N LEU A 185 -8.04 -8.18 9.87
CA LEU A 185 -6.85 -8.30 9.01
C LEU A 185 -5.88 -7.12 9.21
N ILE A 186 -6.42 -5.90 9.28
CA ILE A 186 -5.63 -4.68 9.52
C ILE A 186 -4.96 -4.74 10.89
N ASP A 187 -5.68 -5.08 11.95
CA ASP A 187 -5.14 -5.13 13.31
C ASP A 187 -4.05 -6.19 13.44
N ARG A 188 -4.25 -7.38 12.85
CA ARG A 188 -3.22 -8.41 12.81
C ARG A 188 -1.97 -7.91 12.09
N TRP A 189 -2.12 -7.26 10.95
CA TRP A 189 -0.99 -6.70 10.23
C TRP A 189 -0.26 -5.62 11.04
N LEU A 190 -0.98 -4.67 11.63
CA LEU A 190 -0.39 -3.56 12.38
C LEU A 190 0.43 -4.03 13.58
N SER A 191 0.12 -5.19 14.17
CA SER A 191 0.97 -5.79 15.22
C SER A 191 2.40 -6.13 14.76
N GLU A 192 2.68 -6.14 13.45
CA GLU A 192 3.97 -6.51 12.87
C GLU A 192 4.69 -5.35 12.14
N CYS A 193 4.16 -4.13 12.17
CA CYS A 193 4.84 -2.96 11.62
C CYS A 193 4.79 -1.73 12.53
N ASP A 194 5.77 -0.85 12.34
CA ASP A 194 5.88 0.41 13.07
C ASP A 194 5.01 1.49 12.41
N VAL A 195 4.83 1.42 11.07
CA VAL A 195 3.98 2.32 10.29
C VAL A 195 3.18 1.54 9.23
N GLY A 196 1.85 1.67 9.28
CA GLY A 196 0.96 1.18 8.24
C GLY A 196 0.80 2.21 7.12
N LEU A 197 0.95 1.79 5.86
CA LEU A 197 0.83 2.64 4.69
C LEU A 197 -0.20 2.08 3.70
N VAL A 198 -0.99 2.95 3.09
CA VAL A 198 -2.02 2.58 2.11
C VAL A 198 -1.91 3.53 0.94
N LEU A 199 -1.78 3.02 -0.28
CA LEU A 199 -1.72 3.80 -1.50
C LEU A 199 -2.65 3.20 -2.55
N GLY A 200 -3.65 3.95 -2.99
CA GLY A 200 -4.65 3.50 -3.97
C GLY A 200 -5.63 2.48 -3.39
N THR A 201 -6.88 2.88 -3.20
CA THR A 201 -7.93 2.07 -2.57
C THR A 201 -9.22 2.06 -3.39
N THR A 202 -10.11 1.12 -3.08
CA THR A 202 -11.51 1.20 -3.48
C THR A 202 -12.27 2.19 -2.58
N PRO A 203 -13.44 2.71 -2.99
CA PRO A 203 -14.26 3.58 -2.16
C PRO A 203 -14.62 2.96 -0.79
N ASP A 204 -14.94 1.67 -0.75
CA ASP A 204 -15.28 0.96 0.49
C ASP A 204 -14.08 0.91 1.46
N ALA A 205 -12.88 0.63 0.94
CA ALA A 205 -11.66 0.65 1.73
C ALA A 205 -11.30 2.08 2.19
N GLU A 206 -11.53 3.10 1.36
CA GLU A 206 -11.34 4.51 1.75
C GLU A 206 -12.24 4.89 2.94
N ALA A 207 -13.53 4.50 2.89
CA ALA A 207 -14.48 4.71 3.96
C ALA A 207 -14.03 4.00 5.25
N LEU A 208 -13.55 2.75 5.15
CA LEU A 208 -13.01 1.99 6.27
C LEU A 208 -11.81 2.70 6.93
N PHE A 209 -10.78 3.09 6.16
CA PHE A 209 -9.60 3.76 6.73
C PHE A 209 -9.95 5.12 7.35
N THR A 210 -10.91 5.84 6.75
CA THR A 210 -11.43 7.10 7.32
C THR A 210 -12.14 6.85 8.66
N GLN A 211 -13.00 5.83 8.74
CA GLN A 211 -13.68 5.45 9.99
C GLN A 211 -12.70 5.03 11.08
N LEU A 212 -11.62 4.35 10.70
CA LEU A 212 -10.53 3.94 11.60
C LEU A 212 -9.60 5.11 12.01
N GLY A 213 -9.87 6.33 11.55
CA GLY A 213 -9.11 7.53 11.95
C GLY A 213 -7.67 7.59 11.40
N TRP A 214 -7.39 6.92 10.28
CA TRP A 214 -6.07 6.96 9.66
C TRP A 214 -5.75 8.38 9.17
N LEU A 215 -4.48 8.76 9.25
CA LEU A 215 -4.03 10.07 8.78
C LEU A 215 -4.16 10.15 7.26
N ARG A 216 -4.50 11.34 6.76
CA ARG A 216 -4.75 11.64 5.34
C ARG A 216 -3.83 12.77 4.86
N PRO A 217 -2.54 12.50 4.61
CA PRO A 217 -1.60 13.54 4.20
C PRO A 217 -2.10 14.25 2.94
N GLY A 218 -2.13 15.59 2.98
CA GLY A 218 -2.54 16.40 1.83
C GLY A 218 -4.01 16.23 1.43
N GLY A 219 -4.88 15.85 2.37
CA GLY A 219 -6.29 15.55 2.11
C GLY A 219 -6.54 14.08 1.73
N GLY A 220 -5.51 13.24 1.81
CA GLY A 220 -5.61 11.80 1.59
C GLY A 220 -5.45 11.37 0.14
N HIS A 221 -4.82 12.21 -0.69
CA HIS A 221 -4.50 11.86 -2.08
C HIS A 221 -3.09 12.33 -2.46
N VAL A 222 -2.32 11.46 -3.12
CA VAL A 222 -1.06 11.85 -3.78
C VAL A 222 -1.41 12.60 -5.07
N ARG A 223 -0.77 13.75 -5.31
CA ARG A 223 -1.09 14.61 -6.46
C ARG A 223 -0.71 13.95 -7.78
N SER A 224 -1.51 14.22 -8.81
CA SER A 224 -1.31 13.70 -10.16
C SER A 224 -1.06 14.84 -11.14
N TYR A 225 0.02 14.74 -11.89
CA TYR A 225 0.48 15.75 -12.85
C TYR A 225 0.47 15.16 -14.24
N MET A 226 -0.10 15.90 -15.19
CA MET A 226 -0.18 15.48 -16.58
C MET A 226 0.39 16.55 -17.51
N ARG A 227 1.26 16.13 -18.43
CA ARG A 227 1.70 16.94 -19.57
C ARG A 227 1.14 16.34 -20.85
N LEU A 228 0.38 17.14 -21.59
CA LEU A 228 -0.11 16.78 -22.91
C LEU A 228 1.02 16.99 -23.93
N LEU A 229 1.30 15.99 -24.76
CA LEU A 229 2.32 16.08 -25.82
C LEU A 229 1.70 16.17 -27.21
N ASP A 230 0.51 15.61 -27.40
CA ASP A 230 -0.24 15.64 -28.66
C ASP A 230 -1.72 15.94 -28.39
N ALA A 231 -2.19 17.09 -28.88
CA ALA A 231 -3.55 17.56 -28.69
C ALA A 231 -4.58 16.83 -29.58
N ASP A 232 -4.16 16.11 -30.63
CA ASP A 232 -5.05 15.46 -31.59
C ASP A 232 -6.03 14.50 -30.90
N ALA A 233 -5.55 13.77 -29.89
CA ALA A 233 -6.37 12.83 -29.13
C ALA A 233 -7.49 13.52 -28.32
N VAL A 234 -7.23 14.72 -27.82
CA VAL A 234 -8.21 15.52 -27.06
C VAL A 234 -9.22 16.18 -28.01
N VAL A 235 -8.74 16.77 -29.10
CA VAL A 235 -9.59 17.46 -30.09
C VAL A 235 -10.53 16.48 -30.78
N ARG A 236 -10.07 15.25 -31.11
CA ARG A 236 -10.91 14.18 -31.67
C ARG A 236 -12.15 13.87 -30.83
N LYS A 237 -12.04 13.90 -29.51
CA LYS A 237 -13.16 13.59 -28.60
C LYS A 237 -14.21 14.69 -28.50
N ARG A 238 -13.81 15.95 -28.72
CA ARG A 238 -14.68 17.13 -28.53
C ARG A 238 -15.20 17.71 -29.84
N VAL A 239 -14.57 17.40 -30.97
CA VAL A 239 -14.91 17.98 -32.27
C VAL A 239 -15.20 16.89 -33.30
N SER A 240 -16.47 16.75 -33.64
CA SER A 240 -16.96 15.75 -34.60
C SER A 240 -16.62 16.09 -36.06
N ASN A 241 -16.57 17.38 -36.42
CA ASN A 241 -16.28 17.83 -37.78
C ASN A 241 -14.79 17.64 -38.14
N PRO A 242 -14.44 16.88 -39.20
CA PRO A 242 -13.06 16.58 -39.56
C PRO A 242 -12.20 17.80 -39.94
N ALA A 243 -12.77 18.78 -40.63
CA ALA A 243 -12.04 19.98 -41.06
C ALA A 243 -11.75 20.91 -39.88
N ALA A 244 -12.77 21.15 -39.04
CA ALA A 244 -12.63 21.93 -37.81
C ALA A 244 -11.66 21.25 -36.83
N ARG A 245 -11.72 19.92 -36.70
CA ARG A 245 -10.79 19.13 -35.90
C ARG A 245 -9.34 19.32 -36.35
N LYS A 246 -9.06 19.23 -37.65
CA LYS A 246 -7.71 19.42 -38.18
C LYS A 246 -7.19 20.82 -37.91
N ALA A 247 -8.03 21.84 -38.11
CA ALA A 247 -7.67 23.24 -37.84
C ALA A 247 -7.38 23.48 -36.35
N ILE A 248 -8.30 23.08 -35.46
CA ILE A 248 -8.16 23.25 -34.01
C ILE A 248 -6.95 22.48 -33.48
N ALA A 249 -6.75 21.24 -33.93
CA ALA A 249 -5.62 20.43 -33.50
C ALA A 249 -4.28 21.01 -33.98
N SER A 250 -4.22 21.55 -35.20
CA SER A 250 -3.00 22.20 -35.71
C SER A 250 -2.64 23.43 -34.88
N VAL A 251 -3.62 24.27 -34.54
CA VAL A 251 -3.41 25.46 -33.68
C VAL A 251 -3.04 25.03 -32.25
N ALA A 252 -3.73 24.03 -31.69
CA ALA A 252 -3.44 23.51 -30.36
C ALA A 252 -2.03 22.90 -30.29
N ASN A 253 -1.61 22.12 -31.29
CA ASN A 253 -0.26 21.56 -31.35
C ASN A 253 0.80 22.63 -31.62
N ALA A 254 0.50 23.68 -32.38
CA ALA A 254 1.41 24.82 -32.54
C ALA A 254 1.60 25.58 -31.20
N ALA A 255 0.51 25.87 -30.49
CA ALA A 255 0.56 26.48 -29.16
C ALA A 255 1.28 25.57 -28.15
N LEU A 256 0.98 24.27 -28.19
CA LEU A 256 1.64 23.28 -27.37
C LEU A 256 3.14 23.24 -27.70
N SER A 257 3.55 23.26 -28.97
CA SER A 257 4.97 23.29 -29.35
C SER A 257 5.71 24.53 -28.84
N LEU A 258 5.03 25.67 -28.66
CA LEU A 258 5.61 26.89 -28.06
C LEU A 258 5.75 26.77 -26.54
N ILE A 259 4.83 26.08 -25.87
CA ILE A 259 4.85 25.81 -24.41
C ILE A 259 5.81 24.64 -24.08
N LEU A 260 5.88 23.63 -24.96
CA LEU A 260 6.75 22.46 -24.85
C LEU A 260 8.23 22.79 -25.12
N ARG A 261 8.55 23.99 -25.63
CA ARG A 261 9.90 24.58 -25.69
C ARG A 261 10.47 24.92 -24.30
N ALA A 262 10.12 24.15 -23.27
CA ALA A 262 11.01 24.00 -22.14
C ALA A 262 12.38 23.58 -22.70
N PRO A 263 13.50 24.14 -22.23
CA PRO A 263 14.79 23.88 -22.83
C PRO A 263 15.07 22.37 -22.82
N SER A 264 15.02 21.75 -24.00
CA SER A 264 15.39 20.35 -24.22
C SER A 264 16.88 20.12 -24.02
N ARG A 265 17.65 21.21 -23.97
CA ARG A 265 19.04 21.24 -23.53
C ARG A 265 19.12 22.19 -22.36
N LEU A 266 18.99 21.62 -21.16
CA LEU A 266 19.44 22.30 -19.97
C LEU A 266 20.98 22.40 -20.06
N GLY A 267 21.51 23.60 -19.76
CA GLY A 267 22.94 23.73 -19.48
C GLY A 267 23.24 23.24 -18.08
N GLY A 268 24.52 23.17 -17.74
CA GLY A 268 25.00 22.71 -16.44
C GLY A 268 25.78 21.41 -16.56
N ASP A 269 26.05 20.84 -15.40
CA ASP A 269 27.04 19.79 -15.22
C ASP A 269 26.34 18.43 -15.01
N ILE A 270 25.17 18.22 -15.62
CA ILE A 270 24.40 16.98 -15.48
C ILE A 270 24.18 16.33 -16.84
N LYS A 271 24.63 15.08 -16.96
CA LYS A 271 24.41 14.23 -18.13
C LYS A 271 23.38 13.16 -17.80
N VAL A 272 22.38 13.01 -18.66
CA VAL A 272 21.33 11.99 -18.48
C VAL A 272 21.41 10.94 -19.58
N ARG A 273 21.31 9.67 -19.21
CA ARG A 273 21.35 8.53 -20.14
C ARG A 273 20.51 7.36 -19.66
N THR A 274 20.12 6.49 -20.57
CA THR A 274 19.46 5.22 -20.23
C THR A 274 20.46 4.21 -19.64
N PHE A 275 19.97 3.30 -18.81
CA PHE A 275 20.77 2.23 -18.22
C PHE A 275 19.95 0.98 -17.91
N ASP A 276 20.65 -0.15 -17.72
CA ASP A 276 20.00 -1.47 -17.59
C ASP A 276 20.10 -2.09 -16.19
N ARG A 277 21.09 -1.70 -15.37
CA ARG A 277 21.36 -2.35 -14.07
C ARG A 277 21.60 -1.34 -12.96
N PHE A 278 20.97 -1.57 -11.81
CA PHE A 278 21.26 -0.85 -10.57
C PHE A 278 22.58 -1.39 -9.98
N ASP A 279 23.63 -0.57 -10.02
CA ASP A 279 24.96 -0.88 -9.48
C ASP A 279 25.22 -0.18 -8.13
N ALA A 280 26.41 -0.37 -7.55
CA ALA A 280 26.74 0.12 -6.20
C ALA A 280 26.59 1.64 -6.04
N ARG A 281 26.62 2.41 -7.14
CA ARG A 281 26.45 3.87 -7.09
C ARG A 281 25.05 4.29 -6.65
N PHE A 282 24.07 3.39 -6.72
CA PHE A 282 22.73 3.63 -6.17
C PHE A 282 22.70 3.54 -4.65
N ASP A 283 23.56 2.71 -4.05
CA ASP A 283 23.75 2.68 -2.60
C ASP A 283 24.38 4.02 -2.14
N ASP A 284 25.40 4.51 -2.87
CA ASP A 284 26.02 5.82 -2.61
C ASP A 284 25.06 7.00 -2.82
N LEU A 285 24.20 6.93 -3.85
CA LEU A 285 23.15 7.92 -4.09
C LEU A 285 22.19 7.96 -2.92
N TRP A 286 21.67 6.79 -2.51
CA TRP A 286 20.73 6.67 -1.43
C TRP A 286 21.27 7.26 -0.12
N GLU A 287 22.47 6.87 0.30
CA GLU A 287 23.07 7.38 1.55
C GLU A 287 23.28 8.88 1.55
N ARG A 288 23.57 9.48 0.38
CA ARG A 288 23.70 10.93 0.26
C ARG A 288 22.36 11.65 0.31
N VAL A 289 21.34 11.18 -0.41
CA VAL A 289 20.09 11.93 -0.56
C VAL A 289 19.10 11.69 0.57
N ARG A 290 19.13 10.53 1.23
CA ARG A 290 18.12 10.13 2.23
C ARG A 290 17.97 11.13 3.38
N LYS A 291 19.04 11.84 3.74
CA LYS A 291 19.05 12.83 4.83
C LYS A 291 18.30 14.14 4.49
N GLY A 292 18.11 14.41 3.20
CA GLY A 292 17.32 15.57 2.76
C GLY A 292 15.81 15.33 2.79
N TYR A 293 15.38 14.11 3.06
CA TYR A 293 13.97 13.73 3.10
C TYR A 293 13.54 13.39 4.51
N ARG A 294 12.37 13.89 4.91
CA ARG A 294 11.78 13.62 6.22
C ARG A 294 11.10 12.26 6.28
N LEU A 295 10.26 11.95 5.28
CA LEU A 295 9.56 10.67 5.14
C LEU A 295 9.76 10.13 3.72
N ILE A 296 10.54 9.05 3.59
CA ILE A 296 10.82 8.44 2.27
C ILE A 296 11.05 6.93 2.40
N VAL A 297 10.49 6.15 1.48
CA VAL A 297 10.82 4.72 1.36
C VAL A 297 12.25 4.55 0.85
N ARG A 298 13.00 3.63 1.47
CA ARG A 298 14.36 3.28 1.07
C ARG A 298 14.45 2.93 -0.41
N ARG A 299 15.38 3.58 -1.11
CA ARG A 299 15.64 3.44 -2.56
C ARG A 299 17.10 3.09 -2.84
N ASP A 300 17.63 2.11 -2.10
CA ASP A 300 18.96 1.56 -2.33
C ASP A 300 18.99 0.64 -3.56
N ARG A 301 20.17 0.14 -3.93
CA ARG A 301 20.32 -0.76 -5.09
C ARG A 301 19.45 -2.00 -4.99
N ARG A 302 19.35 -2.60 -3.80
CA ARG A 302 18.65 -3.87 -3.57
C ARG A 302 17.14 -3.69 -3.73
N TYR A 303 16.58 -2.62 -3.17
CA TYR A 303 15.18 -2.24 -3.36
C TYR A 303 14.87 -1.93 -4.82
N LEU A 304 15.68 -1.07 -5.47
CA LEU A 304 15.42 -0.64 -6.84
C LEU A 304 15.57 -1.79 -7.85
N ALA A 305 16.52 -2.69 -7.65
CA ALA A 305 16.66 -3.90 -8.47
C ALA A 305 15.45 -4.83 -8.32
N TRP A 306 14.99 -5.06 -7.08
CA TRP A 306 13.77 -5.81 -6.85
C TRP A 306 12.58 -5.14 -7.56
N LYS A 307 12.33 -3.86 -7.27
CA LYS A 307 11.12 -3.16 -7.71
C LYS A 307 11.07 -2.91 -9.22
N PHE A 308 12.18 -2.47 -9.82
CA PHE A 308 12.18 -1.95 -11.20
C PHE A 308 13.03 -2.74 -12.18
N ALA A 309 13.72 -3.81 -11.74
CA ALA A 309 14.47 -4.70 -12.65
C ALA A 309 14.00 -6.16 -12.63
N SER A 310 13.35 -6.60 -11.55
CA SER A 310 12.90 -7.99 -11.41
C SER A 310 11.39 -8.19 -11.45
N GLN A 311 10.60 -7.09 -11.49
CA GLN A 311 9.14 -7.18 -11.55
C GLN A 311 8.68 -7.88 -12.83
N PRO A 312 7.94 -8.99 -12.73
CA PRO A 312 7.42 -9.71 -13.89
C PRO A 312 6.40 -8.89 -14.67
N ASP A 313 6.28 -9.20 -15.96
CA ASP A 313 5.22 -8.69 -16.84
C ASP A 313 5.21 -7.17 -17.06
N VAL A 314 6.25 -6.44 -16.60
CA VAL A 314 6.39 -4.98 -16.78
C VAL A 314 7.72 -4.63 -17.44
N GLU A 315 7.65 -3.81 -18.49
CA GLU A 315 8.81 -3.23 -19.15
C GLU A 315 9.01 -1.77 -18.70
N TYR A 316 10.07 -1.53 -17.94
CA TYR A 316 10.49 -0.19 -17.53
C TYR A 316 11.63 0.33 -18.42
N ILE A 317 11.59 1.64 -18.70
CA ILE A 317 12.73 2.39 -19.22
C ILE A 317 13.35 3.12 -18.03
N ARG A 318 14.66 2.98 -17.83
CA ARG A 318 15.35 3.61 -16.70
C ARG A 318 16.37 4.60 -17.21
N ILE A 319 16.40 5.77 -16.60
CA ILE A 319 17.39 6.81 -16.88
C ILE A 319 18.11 7.19 -15.60
N LEU A 320 19.39 7.50 -15.71
CA LEU A 320 20.21 8.02 -14.63
C LEU A 320 20.75 9.39 -15.01
N ALA A 321 20.94 10.24 -14.01
CA ALA A 321 21.63 11.51 -14.13
C ALA A 321 22.99 11.39 -13.44
N GLU A 322 24.07 11.77 -14.12
CA GLU A 322 25.44 11.80 -13.63
C GLU A 322 25.92 13.25 -13.57
N ARG A 323 26.58 13.62 -12.47
CA ARG A 323 27.19 14.92 -12.30
C ARG A 323 28.60 14.90 -12.88
N ASP A 324 28.85 15.82 -13.81
CA ASP A 324 30.09 16.03 -14.54
C ASP A 324 30.61 17.45 -14.25
N ALA A 325 31.00 17.68 -13.00
CA ALA A 325 31.49 18.96 -12.50
C ALA A 325 32.94 18.82 -12.01
N PRO A 326 33.77 19.89 -12.09
CA PRO A 326 35.13 19.86 -11.56
C PRO A 326 35.17 19.45 -10.07
N GLY A 327 36.01 18.46 -9.74
CA GLY A 327 36.17 17.96 -8.37
C GLY A 327 35.12 16.93 -7.92
N VAL A 328 34.14 16.60 -8.76
CA VAL A 328 33.20 15.50 -8.52
C VAL A 328 33.76 14.21 -9.14
N PRO A 329 33.81 13.09 -8.41
CA PRO A 329 34.25 11.82 -8.98
C PRO A 329 33.42 11.41 -10.20
N GLU A 330 34.07 10.87 -11.22
CA GLU A 330 33.40 10.38 -12.42
C GLU A 330 32.32 9.35 -12.08
N GLY A 331 31.15 9.46 -12.73
CA GLY A 331 30.03 8.55 -12.51
C GLY A 331 29.22 8.80 -11.24
N THR A 332 29.48 9.89 -10.50
CA THR A 332 28.65 10.30 -9.36
C THR A 332 27.22 10.56 -9.81
N LEU A 333 26.28 9.75 -9.31
CA LEU A 333 24.87 9.90 -9.66
C LEU A 333 24.28 11.17 -9.03
N ALA A 334 23.61 12.01 -9.80
CA ALA A 334 22.78 13.11 -9.30
C ALA A 334 21.34 12.64 -9.00
N GLY A 335 20.89 11.57 -9.66
CA GLY A 335 19.57 10.99 -9.47
C GLY A 335 19.20 9.97 -10.55
N TYR A 336 17.95 9.50 -10.54
CA TYR A 336 17.41 8.60 -11.55
C TYR A 336 15.92 8.82 -11.79
N ALA A 337 15.40 8.26 -12.88
CA ALA A 337 13.96 8.10 -13.09
C ALA A 337 13.63 6.76 -13.76
N VAL A 338 12.45 6.24 -13.43
CA VAL A 338 11.87 5.01 -13.97
C VAL A 338 10.60 5.37 -14.71
N LEU A 339 10.52 4.95 -15.96
CA LEU A 339 9.48 5.33 -16.91
C LEU A 339 8.77 4.08 -17.43
N ARG A 340 7.51 4.23 -17.82
CA ARG A 340 6.71 3.16 -18.42
C ARG A 340 5.87 3.69 -19.57
N VAL A 341 5.69 2.88 -20.61
CA VAL A 341 4.81 3.20 -21.75
C VAL A 341 3.63 2.22 -21.77
N MET A 342 2.42 2.74 -21.59
CA MET A 342 1.19 1.97 -21.74
C MET A 342 0.70 2.04 -23.19
N LYS A 343 0.80 0.92 -23.91
CA LYS A 343 0.45 0.80 -25.33
C LYS A 343 -1.06 0.61 -25.58
N ARG A 344 -1.91 1.28 -24.80
CA ARG A 344 -3.37 1.34 -25.03
C ARG A 344 -3.73 2.74 -25.50
N LYS A 345 -4.37 2.90 -26.65
CA LYS A 345 -4.67 4.24 -27.21
C LYS A 345 -5.58 5.07 -26.29
N PRO A 346 -5.28 6.36 -26.06
CA PRO A 346 -4.04 7.05 -26.43
C PRO A 346 -2.84 6.52 -25.63
N TYR A 347 -1.70 6.29 -26.27
CA TYR A 347 -0.47 5.85 -25.61
C TYR A 347 -0.06 6.83 -24.51
N VAL A 348 0.11 6.27 -23.32
CA VAL A 348 0.40 7.03 -22.10
C VAL A 348 1.80 6.71 -21.62
N GLY A 349 2.61 7.75 -21.43
CA GLY A 349 3.86 7.64 -20.69
C GLY A 349 3.62 7.90 -19.21
N TYR A 350 4.29 7.13 -18.35
CA TYR A 350 4.34 7.39 -16.92
C TYR A 350 5.78 7.64 -16.52
N ILE A 351 6.01 8.69 -15.73
CA ILE A 351 7.14 8.76 -14.81
C ILE A 351 6.67 8.02 -13.57
N VAL A 352 7.13 6.78 -13.40
CA VAL A 352 6.68 5.86 -12.35
C VAL A 352 7.35 6.20 -11.02
N ASP A 353 8.66 6.36 -11.04
CA ASP A 353 9.47 6.76 -9.89
C ASP A 353 10.60 7.68 -10.36
N LEU A 354 11.08 8.54 -9.49
CA LEU A 354 12.17 9.47 -9.76
C LEU A 354 12.80 9.88 -8.43
N LEU A 355 14.11 10.10 -8.38
CA LEU A 355 14.79 10.53 -7.15
C LEU A 355 16.00 11.40 -7.50
N ALA A 356 16.17 12.49 -6.76
CA ALA A 356 17.38 13.31 -6.72
C ALA A 356 17.64 13.75 -5.27
N GLY A 357 18.58 14.66 -5.03
CA GLY A 357 18.65 15.34 -3.74
C GLY A 357 17.41 16.23 -3.52
N ALA A 358 16.92 16.32 -2.28
CA ALA A 358 15.72 17.12 -1.95
C ALA A 358 15.84 18.60 -2.37
N ASP A 359 17.06 19.15 -2.27
CA ASP A 359 17.39 20.53 -2.65
C ASP A 359 18.11 20.64 -4.02
N ASP A 360 18.29 19.52 -4.73
CA ASP A 360 19.03 19.48 -6.01
C ASP A 360 18.11 19.80 -7.20
N ALA A 361 17.68 21.06 -7.28
CA ALA A 361 16.77 21.53 -8.33
C ALA A 361 17.32 21.30 -9.75
N GLU A 362 18.65 21.33 -9.92
CA GLU A 362 19.31 21.06 -11.21
C GLU A 362 19.06 19.61 -11.64
N ALA A 363 19.32 18.64 -10.75
CA ALA A 363 19.09 17.22 -11.03
C ALA A 363 17.62 16.92 -11.30
N TRP A 364 16.70 17.49 -10.51
CA TRP A 364 15.27 17.37 -10.75
C TRP A 364 14.85 17.84 -12.14
N ASN A 365 15.34 19.01 -12.55
CA ASN A 365 15.01 19.57 -13.85
C ASN A 365 15.54 18.69 -14.99
N HIS A 366 16.77 18.20 -14.89
CA HIS A 366 17.37 17.31 -15.89
C HIS A 366 16.62 15.98 -16.00
N LEU A 367 16.24 15.38 -14.87
CA LEU A 367 15.47 14.13 -14.87
C LEU A 367 14.08 14.31 -15.48
N VAL A 368 13.34 15.37 -15.13
CA VAL A 368 12.00 15.61 -15.69
C VAL A 368 12.08 15.90 -17.19
N ALA A 369 13.04 16.73 -17.63
CA ALA A 369 13.25 17.03 -19.04
C ALA A 369 13.54 15.77 -19.86
N ALA A 370 14.56 15.00 -19.44
CA ALA A 370 14.97 13.78 -20.13
C ALA A 370 13.87 12.71 -20.11
N SER A 371 13.09 12.61 -19.02
CA SER A 371 11.95 11.70 -18.95
C SER A 371 10.91 11.99 -20.03
N VAL A 372 10.61 13.28 -20.24
CA VAL A 372 9.68 13.70 -21.30
C VAL A 372 10.25 13.40 -22.68
N ASP A 373 11.54 13.69 -22.92
CA ASP A 373 12.16 13.43 -24.22
C ASP A 373 12.19 11.94 -24.58
N VAL A 374 12.55 11.08 -23.62
CA VAL A 374 12.53 9.61 -23.79
C VAL A 374 11.12 9.10 -24.07
N LEU A 375 10.13 9.58 -23.33
CA LEU A 375 8.73 9.18 -23.52
C LEU A 375 8.15 9.70 -24.85
N LEU A 376 8.48 10.93 -25.24
CA LEU A 376 8.09 11.52 -26.52
C LEU A 376 8.68 10.73 -27.70
N ALA A 377 9.93 10.30 -27.61
CA ALA A 377 10.57 9.45 -28.61
C ALA A 377 9.89 8.07 -28.76
N ARG A 378 9.13 7.62 -27.76
CA ARG A 378 8.28 6.42 -27.81
C ARG A 378 6.87 6.68 -28.34
N GLY A 379 6.57 7.91 -28.78
CA GLY A 379 5.32 8.27 -29.44
C GLY A 379 4.10 8.35 -28.51
N VAL A 380 4.31 8.62 -27.21
CA VAL A 380 3.20 8.83 -26.26
C VAL A 380 2.52 10.18 -26.49
N GLN A 381 1.21 10.25 -26.29
CA GLN A 381 0.45 11.50 -26.45
C GLN A 381 0.33 12.30 -25.15
N GLN A 382 0.56 11.66 -24.02
CA GLN A 382 0.49 12.29 -22.69
C GLN A 382 1.47 11.61 -21.74
N VAL A 383 2.04 12.40 -20.83
CA VAL A 383 2.92 11.94 -19.75
C VAL A 383 2.26 12.23 -18.41
N TRP A 384 2.22 11.23 -17.54
CA TRP A 384 1.68 11.34 -16.20
C TRP A 384 2.77 11.10 -15.16
N CYS A 385 2.70 11.82 -14.05
CA CYS A 385 3.53 11.61 -12.88
C CYS A 385 2.65 11.77 -11.63
N VAL A 386 2.60 10.73 -10.79
CA VAL A 386 1.93 10.80 -9.49
C VAL A 386 3.03 10.92 -8.45
N VAL A 387 3.06 12.06 -7.75
CA VAL A 387 4.12 12.37 -6.79
C VAL A 387 3.59 13.27 -5.68
N MET A 388 4.07 13.05 -4.47
CA MET A 388 3.95 13.94 -3.32
C MET A 388 5.38 14.28 -2.90
N ASN A 389 5.86 15.45 -3.30
CA ASN A 389 7.11 16.06 -2.84
C ASN A 389 7.20 17.49 -3.40
N PRO A 390 7.38 18.54 -2.57
CA PRO A 390 7.36 19.92 -3.04
C PRO A 390 8.35 20.22 -4.17
N THR A 391 9.59 19.74 -4.09
CA THR A 391 10.63 19.99 -5.10
C THR A 391 10.34 19.29 -6.42
N ALA A 392 9.94 18.01 -6.38
CA ALA A 392 9.57 17.27 -7.58
C ALA A 392 8.35 17.90 -8.27
N GLU A 393 7.34 18.32 -7.50
CA GLU A 393 6.17 19.01 -8.06
C GLU A 393 6.53 20.37 -8.70
N ALA A 394 7.47 21.12 -8.12
CA ALA A 394 7.96 22.37 -8.70
C ALA A 394 8.66 22.14 -10.04
N ALA A 395 9.51 21.11 -10.13
CA ALA A 395 10.14 20.70 -11.38
C ALA A 395 9.09 20.29 -12.43
N LEU A 396 8.10 19.48 -12.08
CA LEU A 396 7.01 19.10 -13.00
C LEU A 396 6.28 20.33 -13.55
N ARG A 397 5.91 21.30 -12.71
CA ARG A 397 5.25 22.55 -13.14
C ARG A 397 6.13 23.35 -14.11
N ARG A 398 7.45 23.42 -13.86
CA ARG A 398 8.41 24.08 -14.76
C ARG A 398 8.40 23.48 -16.17
N PHE A 399 8.19 22.16 -16.27
CA PHE A 399 8.11 21.44 -17.54
C PHE A 399 6.67 21.27 -18.04
N ALA A 400 5.79 22.24 -17.74
CA ALA A 400 4.42 22.33 -18.23
C ALA A 400 3.52 21.14 -17.88
N PHE A 401 3.81 20.43 -16.80
CA PHE A 401 2.84 19.51 -16.22
C PHE A 401 1.78 20.30 -15.45
N VAL A 402 0.51 19.96 -15.69
CA VAL A 402 -0.62 20.56 -15.00
C VAL A 402 -1.18 19.58 -13.97
N LEU A 403 -1.61 20.12 -12.82
CA LEU A 403 -2.28 19.33 -11.78
C LEU A 403 -3.61 18.78 -12.31
N ARG A 404 -3.91 17.54 -11.95
CA ARG A 404 -5.14 16.81 -12.26
C ARG A 404 -5.67 16.15 -11.00
N ASP A 405 -6.96 15.85 -11.01
CA ASP A 405 -7.57 15.01 -10.00
C ASP A 405 -6.83 13.67 -9.96
N SER A 406 -6.50 13.24 -8.74
CA SER A 406 -5.76 12.01 -8.53
C SER A 406 -6.64 10.98 -7.86
N PRO A 407 -6.85 9.81 -8.49
CA PRO A 407 -7.49 8.69 -7.82
C PRO A 407 -6.58 8.03 -6.79
N MET A 408 -5.33 8.49 -6.64
CA MET A 408 -4.34 7.88 -5.76
C MET A 408 -4.57 8.27 -4.31
N THR A 409 -5.46 7.57 -3.61
CA THR A 409 -5.67 7.75 -2.18
C THR A 409 -4.41 7.41 -1.39
N PHE A 410 -4.22 8.07 -0.25
CA PHE A 410 -3.06 7.87 0.62
C PHE A 410 -3.46 8.00 2.10
N PHE A 411 -3.27 6.90 2.83
CA PHE A 411 -3.50 6.84 4.27
C PHE A 411 -2.28 6.31 5.00
N VAL A 412 -2.07 6.82 6.21
CA VAL A 412 -0.94 6.45 7.06
C VAL A 412 -1.40 6.25 8.49
N ARG A 413 -0.83 5.24 9.15
CA ARG A 413 -0.99 5.01 10.59
C ARG A 413 0.38 4.78 11.24
N PRO A 414 0.96 5.79 11.92
CA PRO A 414 2.07 5.52 12.83
C PRO A 414 1.55 4.67 13.99
N ASN A 415 2.17 3.51 14.20
CA ASN A 415 1.74 2.50 15.16
C ASN A 415 2.74 2.33 16.31
N ALA A 416 4.04 2.47 16.03
CA ALA A 416 5.07 2.39 17.05
C ALA A 416 5.08 3.61 17.99
N PRO A 417 5.39 3.42 19.29
CA PRO A 417 5.52 4.51 20.23
C PRO A 417 6.69 5.44 19.84
N GLY A 418 6.53 6.74 20.09
CA GLY A 418 7.55 7.75 19.80
C GLY A 418 7.50 8.35 18.40
N LEU A 419 6.62 7.85 17.52
CA LEU A 419 6.36 8.45 16.22
C LEU A 419 5.34 9.59 16.35
N ASP A 420 5.75 10.82 16.01
CA ASP A 420 4.87 12.00 16.07
C ASP A 420 3.83 11.99 14.93
N PRO A 421 2.52 11.87 15.19
CA PRO A 421 1.49 11.88 14.15
C PRO A 421 1.50 13.16 13.29
N ALA A 422 1.91 14.31 13.83
CA ALA A 422 1.95 15.57 13.08
C ALA A 422 2.98 15.51 11.93
N LEU A 423 4.10 14.82 12.14
CA LEU A 423 5.10 14.55 11.11
C LEU A 423 4.48 13.83 9.90
N PHE A 424 3.71 12.78 10.16
CA PHE A 424 3.08 11.95 9.12
C PHE A 424 1.87 12.65 8.49
N ALA A 425 1.18 13.54 9.19
CA ALA A 425 -0.01 14.23 8.67
C ALA A 425 0.31 15.32 7.63
N ASP A 426 1.51 15.91 7.68
CA ASP A 426 1.91 16.98 6.76
C ASP A 426 2.46 16.41 5.45
N ALA A 427 1.76 16.67 4.34
CA ALA A 427 2.14 16.25 3.00
C ALA A 427 3.50 16.80 2.53
N ALA A 428 3.98 17.94 3.06
CA ALA A 428 5.26 18.49 2.68
C ALA A 428 6.44 17.62 3.16
N ASN A 429 6.24 16.80 4.20
CA ASN A 429 7.28 15.92 4.74
C ASN A 429 7.47 14.64 3.90
N TRP A 430 6.51 14.30 3.05
CA TRP A 430 6.50 13.05 2.29
C TRP A 430 7.26 13.14 0.96
N PHE A 431 7.90 12.03 0.65
CA PHE A 431 8.30 11.64 -0.70
C PHE A 431 7.58 10.34 -1.08
N VAL A 432 6.56 10.43 -1.92
CA VAL A 432 5.78 9.29 -2.43
C VAL A 432 5.63 9.40 -3.94
N THR A 433 5.78 8.29 -4.66
CA THR A 433 5.60 8.21 -6.12
C THR A 433 4.59 7.14 -6.49
N LYS A 434 4.27 7.03 -7.80
CA LYS A 434 3.48 5.92 -8.33
C LYS A 434 4.16 4.56 -8.16
N GLY A 435 5.49 4.55 -8.12
CA GLY A 435 6.31 3.34 -7.96
C GLY A 435 6.31 2.81 -6.53
N ASP A 436 5.76 3.54 -5.55
CA ASP A 436 5.51 2.99 -4.23
C ASP A 436 4.29 2.04 -4.25
N ALA A 437 4.22 1.12 -3.27
CA ALA A 437 3.22 0.05 -3.18
C ALA A 437 3.14 -0.84 -4.44
N ASP A 438 1.92 -1.16 -4.92
CA ASP A 438 1.60 -2.00 -6.08
C ASP A 438 0.89 -1.23 -7.22
N GLN A 439 0.97 0.10 -7.20
CA GLN A 439 0.15 0.95 -8.08
C GLN A 439 0.65 0.99 -9.53
N ASP A 440 1.84 0.46 -9.79
CA ASP A 440 2.47 0.32 -11.11
C ASP A 440 2.38 -1.10 -11.68
N ARG A 441 1.51 -1.95 -11.12
CA ARG A 441 1.19 -3.32 -11.56
C ARG A 441 0.90 -3.45 -13.07
N PRO A 442 1.08 -4.65 -13.66
CA PRO A 442 0.94 -4.92 -15.10
C PRO A 442 -0.34 -4.39 -15.75
#